data_AF-D0W8W6-F1
#
_entry.id   AF-D0W8W6-F1
#
_cell.length_a   1.000
_cell.length_b   1.000
_cell.length_c   1.000
_cell.angle_alpha   90.00
_cell.angle_beta   90.00
_cell.angle_gamma   90.00
#
_symmetry.space_group_name_H-M   'P 1'
#
loop_
_entity.id
_entity.type
_entity.pdbx_description
1 polymer ?
#
loop_
_entity_poly.entity_id
_entity_poly.type
_entity_poly.pdbx_seq_one_letter_code
_entity_poly.pdbx_strand_id
1 'polypeptide(L)'
;MWLNALLVCAAFFWVSETAVRLPLIIASFVSVIVELFNTAVEAAVDHTSTEKHELAKRAKDAGSAAQLFAMLMLAAVWLSALFG
;
A
#
# COMPACT_ATOMS: atom_id res chain seq x y z
N MET A 1 -3.72 -4.17 5.30
CA MET A 1 -4.37 -3.32 6.32
C MET A 1 -3.75 -3.40 7.74
N TRP A 2 -3.68 -4.57 8.39
CA TRP A 2 -3.15 -4.71 9.77
C TRP A 2 -1.70 -4.28 9.96
N LEU A 3 -0.83 -4.60 8.98
CA LEU A 3 0.56 -4.15 8.97
C LEU A 3 0.67 -2.63 9.09
N ASN A 4 -0.07 -1.89 8.25
CA ASN A 4 -0.05 -0.44 8.25
C ASN A 4 -0.55 0.15 9.58
N ALA A 5 -1.53 -0.49 10.24
CA ALA A 5 -1.98 -0.07 11.57
C ALA A 5 -0.86 -0.22 12.63
N LEU A 6 -0.14 -1.35 12.61
CA LEU A 6 1.00 -1.57 13.50
C LEU A 6 2.14 -0.57 13.22
N LEU A 7 2.45 -0.31 11.95
CA LEU A 7 3.48 0.65 11.56
C LEU A 7 3.12 2.08 11.97
N VAL A 8 1.86 2.49 11.80
CA VAL A 8 1.40 3.80 12.29
C VAL A 8 1.54 3.90 13.80
N CYS A 9 1.15 2.87 14.56
CA CYS A 9 1.37 2.84 16.00
C CYS A 9 2.85 2.94 16.35
N ALA A 10 3.71 2.16 15.70
CA ALA A 10 5.15 2.21 15.90
C ALA A 10 5.71 3.61 15.59
N ALA A 11 5.27 4.27 14.52
CA ALA A 11 5.69 5.63 14.19
C ALA A 11 5.28 6.64 15.28
N PHE A 12 4.10 6.49 15.89
CA PHE A 12 3.65 7.37 16.98
C PHE A 12 4.43 7.18 18.28
N PHE A 13 4.72 5.93 18.66
CA PHE A 13 5.36 5.62 19.94
C PHE A 13 6.89 5.66 19.90
N TRP A 14 7.50 5.35 18.74
CA TRP A 14 8.96 5.19 18.62
C TRP A 14 9.66 6.38 17.95
N VAL A 15 8.93 7.19 17.16
CA VAL A 15 9.52 8.33 16.44
C VAL A 15 9.04 9.64 17.05
N SER A 16 9.95 10.35 17.72
CA SER A 16 9.67 11.65 18.35
C SER A 16 9.69 12.80 17.35
N GLU A 17 10.58 12.74 16.35
CA GLU A 17 10.75 13.81 15.37
C GLU A 17 9.63 13.80 14.33
N THR A 18 8.87 14.88 14.28
CA THR A 18 7.73 15.03 13.36
C THR A 18 8.14 14.93 11.89
N ALA A 19 9.33 15.43 11.53
CA ALA A 19 9.84 15.38 10.16
C ALA A 19 10.07 13.94 9.66
N VAL A 20 10.39 13.01 10.57
CA VAL A 20 10.55 11.58 10.26
C VAL A 20 9.24 10.83 10.41
N ARG A 21 8.45 11.16 11.45
CA ARG A 21 7.17 10.49 11.75
C ARG A 21 6.13 10.70 10.65
N LEU A 22 6.00 11.92 10.13
CA LEU A 22 4.94 12.25 9.18
C LEU A 22 5.05 11.48 7.85
N PRO A 23 6.23 11.39 7.18
CA PRO A 23 6.42 10.54 6.01
C PRO A 23 6.06 9.06 6.24
N LEU A 24 6.41 8.49 7.40
CA LEU A 24 6.09 7.08 7.74
C LEU A 24 4.58 6.85 7.80
N ILE A 25 3.85 7.79 8.41
CA ILE A 25 2.39 7.74 8.49
C ILE A 25 1.80 7.89 7.07
N ILE A 26 2.24 8.89 6.30
CA ILE A 26 1.75 9.13 4.93
C ILE A 26 1.97 7.90 4.06
N ALA A 27 3.17 7.31 4.07
CA ALA A 27 3.47 6.10 3.30
C ALA A 27 2.56 4.93 3.69
N SER A 28 2.24 4.78 4.98
CA SER A 28 1.33 3.75 5.48
C SER A 28 -0.10 3.96 4.96
N PHE A 29 -0.60 5.20 4.97
CA PHE A 29 -1.92 5.52 4.41
C PHE A 29 -1.98 5.31 2.89
N VAL A 30 -0.94 5.71 2.16
CA VAL A 30 -0.85 5.46 0.71
C VAL A 30 -0.90 3.96 0.41
N SER A 31 -0.17 3.13 1.17
CA SER A 31 -0.22 1.67 1.04
C SER A 31 -1.64 1.12 1.24
N VAL A 32 -2.38 1.59 2.25
CA VAL A 32 -3.78 1.17 2.47
C VAL A 32 -4.70 1.64 1.36
N ILE A 33 -4.55 2.88 0.87
CA ILE A 33 -5.35 3.41 -0.23
C ILE A 33 -5.16 2.56 -1.49
N VAL A 34 -3.92 2.22 -1.82
CA VAL A 34 -3.61 1.39 -2.99
C VAL A 34 -4.14 -0.04 -2.82
N GLU A 35 -4.09 -0.60 -1.61
CA GLU A 35 -4.66 -1.92 -1.29
C GLU A 35 -6.18 -1.92 -1.53
N LEU A 36 -6.88 -0.88 -1.07
CA LEU A 36 -8.33 -0.71 -1.30
C LEU A 36 -8.66 -0.58 -2.79
N PHE A 37 -7.85 0.17 -3.55
CA PHE A 37 -8.02 0.27 -5.00
C PHE A 37 -7.79 -1.09 -5.70
N ASN A 38 -6.77 -1.84 -5.29
CA ASN A 38 -6.52 -3.18 -5.84
C ASN A 38 -7.73 -4.10 -5.60
N THR A 39 -8.25 -4.15 -4.37
CA THR A 39 -9.43 -4.94 -4.04
C THR A 39 -10.69 -4.45 -4.78
N ALA A 40 -10.86 -3.14 -4.97
CA ALA A 40 -11.98 -2.60 -5.73
C ALA A 40 -11.93 -3.02 -7.21
N VAL A 41 -10.73 -2.99 -7.82
CA VAL A 41 -10.52 -3.44 -9.20
C VAL A 41 -10.77 -4.94 -9.32
N GLU A 42 -10.25 -5.75 -8.39
CA GLU A 42 -10.50 -7.19 -8.35
C GLU A 42 -11.99 -7.50 -8.26
N ALA A 43 -12.70 -6.86 -7.33
CA ALA A 43 -14.15 -7.05 -7.16
C ALA A 43 -14.96 -6.62 -8.40
N ALA A 44 -14.62 -5.50 -9.02
CA ALA A 44 -15.29 -5.02 -10.23
C ALA A 44 -15.06 -5.96 -11.42
N VAL A 45 -13.83 -6.45 -11.60
CA VAL A 45 -13.48 -7.38 -12.66
C VAL A 45 -14.17 -8.74 -12.45
N ASP A 46 -14.15 -9.27 -11.22
CA ASP A 46 -14.76 -10.55 -10.86
C ASP A 46 -16.29 -10.52 -10.99
N HIS A 47 -16.92 -9.37 -10.73
CA HIS A 47 -18.36 -9.20 -10.94
C HIS A 47 -18.75 -9.13 -12.42
N THR A 48 -17.90 -8.55 -13.28
CA THR A 48 -18.25 -8.27 -14.68
C THR A 48 -18.18 -9.49 -15.59
N SER A 49 -17.20 -10.38 -15.41
CA SER A 49 -17.09 -11.59 -16.22
C SER A 49 -16.27 -12.68 -15.51
N THR A 50 -16.80 -13.90 -15.50
CA THR A 50 -16.07 -15.11 -15.07
C THR A 50 -15.24 -15.72 -16.20
N GLU A 51 -15.39 -15.25 -17.44
CA GLU A 51 -14.56 -15.68 -18.56
C GLU A 51 -13.19 -14.99 -18.53
N LYS A 52 -12.14 -15.74 -18.87
CA LYS A 52 -10.78 -15.21 -18.91
C LYS A 52 -10.62 -14.24 -20.07
N HIS A 53 -10.71 -12.94 -19.78
CA HIS A 53 -10.36 -11.87 -20.72
C HIS A 53 -8.96 -11.31 -20.47
N GLU A 54 -8.19 -11.12 -21.54
CA GLU A 54 -6.86 -10.49 -21.50
C GLU A 54 -6.88 -9.10 -20.84
N LEU A 55 -7.95 -8.31 -21.07
CA LEU A 55 -8.10 -6.99 -20.45
C LEU A 55 -8.36 -7.08 -18.93
N ALA A 56 -9.16 -8.05 -18.50
CA ALA A 56 -9.42 -8.31 -17.08
C ALA A 56 -8.13 -8.70 -16.34
N LYS A 57 -7.31 -9.54 -16.97
CA LYS A 57 -5.98 -9.90 -16.45
C LYS A 57 -5.09 -8.66 -16.30
N ARG A 58 -4.99 -7.82 -17.33
CA ARG A 58 -4.19 -6.57 -17.28
C ARG A 58 -4.65 -5.62 -16.18
N ALA A 59 -5.96 -5.51 -15.94
CA ALA A 59 -6.49 -4.67 -14.87
C ALA A 59 -6.03 -5.15 -13.48
N LYS A 60 -6.12 -6.47 -13.22
CA LYS A 60 -5.66 -7.08 -11.96
C LYS A 60 -4.14 -6.96 -11.79
N ASP A 61 -3.38 -7.24 -12.85
CA ASP A 61 -1.92 -7.13 -12.84
C ASP A 61 -1.47 -5.68 -12.53
N ALA A 62 -2.15 -4.68 -13.09
CA ALA A 62 -1.87 -3.27 -12.83
C ALA A 62 -2.19 -2.88 -11.37
N GLY A 63 -3.33 -3.32 -10.81
CA GLY A 63 -3.67 -3.10 -9.41
C GLY A 63 -2.64 -3.72 -8.46
N SER A 64 -2.25 -4.96 -8.72
CA SER A 64 -1.24 -5.68 -7.93
C SER A 64 0.14 -5.03 -8.03
N ALA A 65 0.53 -4.56 -9.23
CA ALA A 65 1.77 -3.81 -9.42
C ALA A 65 1.77 -2.50 -8.63
N ALA A 66 0.67 -1.73 -8.65
CA ALA A 66 0.55 -0.52 -7.86
C ALA A 66 0.74 -0.81 -6.35
N GLN A 67 0.14 -1.89 -5.84
CA GLN A 67 0.31 -2.31 -4.45
C GLN A 67 1.76 -2.66 -4.12
N LEU A 68 2.46 -3.35 -5.02
CA LEU A 68 3.88 -3.65 -4.87
C LEU A 68 4.70 -2.37 -4.74
N PHE A 69 4.49 -1.39 -5.63
CA PHE A 69 5.23 -0.11 -5.57
C PHE A 69 4.91 0.68 -4.29
N ALA A 70 3.65 0.66 -3.82
CA ALA A 70 3.30 1.29 -2.55
C ALA A 70 4.01 0.64 -1.36
N MET A 71 4.17 -0.69 -1.37
CA MET A 71 4.92 -1.43 -0.35
C MET A 71 6.43 -1.19 -0.42
N LEU A 72 7.00 -1.06 -1.63
CA LEU A 72 8.40 -0.68 -1.81
C LEU A 72 8.67 0.73 -1.30
N MET A 73 7.77 1.67 -1.58
CA MET A 73 7.85 3.03 -1.02
C MET A 73 7.77 2.99 0.51
N LEU A 74 6.82 2.25 1.08
CA LEU A 74 6.68 2.08 2.52
C LEU A 74 7.98 1.53 3.14
N ALA A 75 8.55 0.47 2.55
CA ALA A 75 9.81 -0.11 2.99
C ALA A 75 10.96 0.90 2.90
N ALA A 76 11.07 1.66 1.80
CA ALA A 76 12.12 2.65 1.62
C ALA A 76 12.08 3.76 2.69
N VAL A 77 10.88 4.28 3.01
CA VAL A 77 10.72 5.32 4.03
C VAL A 77 11.07 4.77 5.41
N TRP A 78 10.63 3.55 5.75
CA TRP A 78 11.02 2.91 7.01
C TRP A 78 12.52 2.64 7.11
N LEU A 79 13.16 2.15 6.05
CA LEU A 79 14.60 1.96 6.01
C LEU A 79 15.35 3.29 6.18
N SER A 80 14.88 4.37 5.56
CA SER A 80 15.48 5.69 5.76
C SER A 80 15.34 6.21 7.20
N ALA A 81 14.26 5.86 7.90
CA ALA A 81 14.07 6.25 9.29
C ALA A 81 14.90 5.40 10.28
N LEU A 82 15.28 4.17 9.89
CA LEU A 82 16.06 3.26 10.73
C LEU A 82 17.58 3.44 10.55
N PHE A 83 18.02 3.81 9.35
CA PHE A 83 19.43 3.86 8.98
C PHE A 83 19.94 5.24 8.56
N GLY A 84 19.04 6.24 8.44
CA GLY A 84 19.37 7.65 8.23
C GLY A 84 19.27 8.44 9.52
#